data_AF-A0A358CQF8-F1
#
_entry.id   AF-A0A358CQF8-F1
#
_cell.length_a   1.000
_cell.length_b   1.000
_cell.length_c   1.000
_cell.angle_alpha   90.00
_cell.angle_beta   90.00
_cell.angle_gamma   90.00
#
_symmetry.space_group_name_H-M   'P 1'
#
loop_
_entity.id
_entity.type
_entity.pdbx_description
1 polymer ?
#
loop_
_entity_poly.entity_id
_entity_poly.type
_entity_poly.pdbx_seq_one_letter_code
_entity_poly.pdbx_strand_id
1 'polypeptide(L)'
;MPTESAIGPYEEIQVPPGLSPVLDVGGVTVRMKPRTHAIFKLDSLQKPRIELLSGSIVIRSADDTAQIGIAAGGLNGIILSGLMGSVAIDVSKSPPDVLAARQTRQSQIARVCALEKPVEWKQTQPGGLPVARPLRGISDVFQLSPREILEWSEVNPLEASLYTVDSLPTWAVSSRPLSRLKKSASESLAEAITRPEPLLKSLIELSDDSRIENRMIAVETLALLGWYDQLVELLASAPRPGPGPSAEMWKQLEGQSVPPAFADVSQAFALKKSLRDHVRPEQGEILVGLAARSLLSDAQEARTPKLISLLKDENIIFRRYAIQWLRELYEESPSDMAKYRADWSEEQLVEGADFWRKRYDQGLLRPRTP
;
A
#
# COMPACT_ATOMS: atom_id res chain seq x y z
N MET A 1 8.54 19.43 -16.32
CA MET A 1 9.82 18.69 -16.22
C MET A 1 10.04 18.42 -14.75
N PRO A 2 10.43 17.23 -14.27
CA PRO A 2 10.81 17.13 -12.87
C PRO A 2 12.18 17.82 -12.74
N THR A 3 12.20 18.89 -11.96
CA THR A 3 13.40 19.56 -11.48
C THR A 3 14.18 18.57 -10.62
N GLU A 4 15.39 18.20 -11.06
CA GLU A 4 16.37 17.52 -10.20
C GLU A 4 16.56 18.40 -8.95
N SER A 5 16.07 17.91 -7.82
CA SER A 5 16.21 18.58 -6.54
C SER A 5 17.33 17.87 -5.79
N ALA A 6 18.38 18.62 -5.43
CA ALA A 6 19.46 18.10 -4.62
C ALA A 6 18.98 17.91 -3.18
N ILE A 7 19.11 16.69 -2.66
CA ILE A 7 18.67 16.30 -1.32
C ILE A 7 19.66 16.86 -0.27
N GLY A 8 19.13 17.39 0.84
CA GLY A 8 19.89 17.78 2.04
C GLY A 8 20.54 16.62 2.81
N PRO A 9 21.12 16.86 3.99
CA PRO A 9 21.85 15.84 4.77
C PRO A 9 20.94 14.73 5.33
N TYR A 10 19.65 15.02 5.50
CA TYR A 10 18.60 14.11 5.88
C TYR A 10 17.29 14.58 5.26
N GLU A 11 16.66 13.74 4.46
CA GLU A 11 15.30 13.97 3.95
C GLU A 11 14.49 12.68 4.02
N GLU A 12 13.26 12.78 4.50
CA GLU A 12 12.30 11.68 4.52
C GLU A 12 11.20 12.00 3.51
N ILE A 13 10.98 11.08 2.56
CA ILE A 13 10.07 11.29 1.44
C ILE A 13 9.02 10.18 1.42
N GLN A 14 7.76 10.59 1.53
CA GLN A 14 6.58 9.76 1.29
C GLN A 14 5.99 10.13 -0.08
N VAL A 15 6.05 9.21 -1.03
CA VAL A 15 5.54 9.45 -2.39
C VAL A 15 4.03 9.22 -2.44
N PRO A 16 3.23 10.21 -2.87
CA PRO A 16 1.80 10.04 -3.02
C PRO A 16 1.41 9.01 -4.10
N PRO A 17 0.17 8.49 -4.09
CA PRO A 17 -0.37 7.75 -5.22
C PRO A 17 -0.30 8.58 -6.52
N GLY A 18 -0.05 7.92 -7.65
CA GLY A 18 -0.01 8.56 -8.97
C GLY A 18 1.24 9.39 -9.29
N LEU A 19 2.07 9.72 -8.30
CA LEU A 19 3.32 10.45 -8.51
C LEU A 19 4.53 9.51 -8.55
N SER A 20 5.58 9.91 -9.28
CA SER A 20 6.82 9.14 -9.40
C SER A 20 8.00 10.11 -9.54
N PRO A 21 8.42 10.76 -8.43
CA PRO A 21 9.48 11.75 -8.46
C PRO A 21 10.82 11.10 -8.84
N VAL A 22 11.69 11.95 -9.39
CA VAL A 22 13.07 11.61 -9.73
C VAL A 22 13.98 12.57 -8.98
N LEU A 23 14.93 12.02 -8.23
CA LEU A 23 15.83 12.74 -7.34
C LEU A 23 17.27 12.46 -7.75
N ASP A 24 18.19 13.38 -7.48
CA ASP A 24 19.62 13.13 -7.57
C ASP A 24 20.21 12.96 -6.16
N VAL A 25 20.92 11.86 -5.94
CA VAL A 25 21.49 11.47 -4.65
C VAL A 25 22.96 11.16 -4.84
N GLY A 26 23.79 12.20 -4.76
CA GLY A 26 25.23 12.08 -4.94
C GLY A 26 25.62 11.57 -6.33
N GLY A 27 24.97 12.09 -7.38
CA GLY A 27 25.20 11.67 -8.77
C GLY A 27 24.45 10.39 -9.19
N VAL A 28 23.67 9.81 -8.28
CA VAL A 28 22.77 8.68 -8.58
C VAL A 28 21.35 9.19 -8.76
N THR A 29 20.80 8.99 -9.96
CA THR A 29 19.39 9.26 -10.24
C THR A 29 18.52 8.19 -9.58
N VAL A 30 17.63 8.61 -8.68
CA VAL A 30 16.67 7.76 -7.97
C VAL A 30 15.27 8.06 -8.47
N ARG A 31 14.63 7.10 -9.14
CA ARG A 31 13.21 7.16 -9.48
C ARG A 31 12.41 6.42 -8.42
N MET A 32 11.58 7.15 -7.67
CA MET A 32 10.69 6.55 -6.67
C MET A 32 9.34 6.20 -7.30
N LYS A 33 8.81 5.03 -6.95
CA LYS A 33 7.46 4.61 -7.36
C LYS A 33 6.39 5.24 -6.47
N PRO A 34 5.12 5.27 -6.93
CA PRO A 34 4.01 5.72 -6.09
C PRO A 34 3.97 4.91 -4.79
N ARG A 35 3.62 5.56 -3.67
CA ARG A 35 3.50 4.96 -2.33
C ARG A 35 4.82 4.51 -1.70
N THR A 36 5.95 4.85 -2.30
CA THR A 36 7.27 4.60 -1.70
C THR A 36 7.53 5.52 -0.52
N HIS A 37 8.08 4.97 0.56
CA HIS A 37 8.57 5.70 1.73
C HIS A 37 10.06 5.43 1.89
N ALA A 38 10.88 6.48 1.81
CA ALA A 38 12.32 6.35 1.93
C ALA A 38 12.94 7.53 2.68
N ILE A 39 14.06 7.27 3.35
CA ILE A 39 14.92 8.26 3.97
C ILE A 39 16.22 8.33 3.15
N PHE A 40 16.63 9.55 2.82
CA PHE A 40 17.87 9.86 2.15
C PHE A 40 18.79 10.56 3.14
N LYS A 41 20.00 10.05 3.32
CA LYS A 41 20.94 10.58 4.30
C LYS A 41 22.39 10.28 3.92
N LEU A 42 23.32 10.94 4.60
CA LEU A 42 24.72 10.53 4.61
C LEU A 42 24.96 9.47 5.69
N ASP A 43 25.76 8.46 5.38
CA ASP A 43 26.19 7.46 6.36
C ASP A 43 27.34 7.96 7.24
N SER A 44 27.83 7.12 8.15
CA SER A 44 28.92 7.48 9.07
C SER A 44 30.25 7.78 8.37
N LEU A 45 30.38 7.39 7.09
CA LEU A 45 31.54 7.61 6.23
C LEU A 45 31.30 8.75 5.22
N GLN A 46 30.25 9.56 5.42
CA GLN A 46 29.85 10.65 4.52
C GLN A 46 29.47 10.18 3.10
N LYS A 47 29.08 8.91 2.94
CA LYS A 47 28.58 8.40 1.65
C LYS A 47 27.06 8.56 1.56
N PRO A 48 26.51 8.89 0.38
CA PRO A 48 25.07 8.90 0.17
C PRO A 48 24.44 7.52 0.42
N ARG A 49 23.33 7.52 1.14
CA ARG A 49 22.59 6.30 1.49
C ARG A 49 21.09 6.50 1.35
N ILE A 50 20.43 5.48 0.81
CA ILE A 50 18.98 5.37 0.73
C ILE A 50 18.52 4.29 1.71
N GLU A 51 17.65 4.66 2.63
CA GLU A 51 16.93 3.75 3.51
C GLU A 51 15.48 3.63 3.02
N LEU A 52 15.16 2.51 2.39
CA LEU A 52 13.84 2.20 1.86
C LEU A 52 13.00 1.53 2.94
N LEU A 53 11.98 2.23 3.43
CA LEU A 53 11.09 1.74 4.48
C LEU A 53 9.93 0.92 3.90
N SER A 54 9.40 1.35 2.76
CA SER A 54 8.39 0.61 2.00
C SER A 54 8.29 1.07 0.54
N GLY A 55 7.72 0.22 -0.31
CA GLY A 55 7.54 0.48 -1.75
C GLY A 55 8.78 0.14 -2.55
N SER A 56 8.95 0.78 -3.71
CA SER A 56 10.06 0.44 -4.62
C SER A 56 10.69 1.67 -5.26
N ILE A 57 11.97 1.53 -5.59
CA ILE A 57 12.77 2.53 -6.31
C ILE A 57 13.54 1.87 -7.44
N VAL A 58 13.89 2.67 -8.45
CA VAL A 58 14.85 2.30 -9.48
C VAL A 58 15.95 3.35 -9.51
N ILE A 59 17.18 2.92 -9.32
CA ILE A 59 18.36 3.78 -9.26
C ILE A 59 19.26 3.54 -10.46
N ARG A 60 19.92 4.60 -10.94
CA ARG A 60 20.92 4.52 -12.01
C ARG A 60 21.92 5.65 -11.91
N SER A 61 23.09 5.48 -12.50
CA SER A 61 24.10 6.54 -12.62
C SER A 61 24.69 6.54 -14.03
N ALA A 62 25.01 7.73 -14.54
CA ALA A 62 25.81 7.86 -15.76
C ALA A 62 27.32 7.67 -15.48
N ASP A 63 27.74 7.89 -14.24
CA ASP A 63 29.09 7.65 -13.72
C ASP A 63 29.21 6.19 -13.26
N ASP A 64 30.14 5.45 -13.85
CA ASP A 64 30.40 4.04 -13.55
C ASP A 64 31.16 3.83 -12.23
N THR A 65 31.73 4.90 -11.68
CA THR A 65 32.39 4.92 -10.37
C THR A 65 31.46 5.31 -9.23
N ALA A 66 30.23 5.72 -9.54
CA ALA A 66 29.25 6.12 -8.53
C ALA A 66 28.93 4.95 -7.58
N GLN A 67 28.91 5.26 -6.29
CA GLN A 67 28.59 4.31 -5.22
C GLN A 67 27.44 4.86 -4.37
N ILE A 68 26.58 3.97 -3.92
CA ILE A 68 25.47 4.34 -3.03
C ILE A 68 25.19 3.26 -2.01
N GLY A 69 24.99 3.67 -0.77
CA GLY A 69 24.56 2.79 0.31
C GLY A 69 23.06 2.51 0.22
N ILE A 70 22.66 1.27 0.49
CA ILE A 70 21.27 0.83 0.54
C ILE A 70 20.99 0.21 1.91
N ALA A 71 19.91 0.65 2.55
CA ALA A 71 19.25 -0.05 3.66
C ALA A 71 17.81 -0.36 3.23
N ALA A 72 17.44 -1.62 3.16
CA ALA A 72 16.12 -2.05 2.73
C ALA A 72 15.72 -3.30 3.53
N GLY A 73 14.87 -3.14 4.55
CA GLY A 73 14.64 -4.21 5.55
C GLY A 73 15.97 -4.70 6.14
N GLY A 74 16.23 -6.00 6.10
CA GLY A 74 17.52 -6.57 6.52
C GLY A 74 18.65 -6.45 5.50
N LEU A 75 18.39 -6.06 4.24
CA LEU A 75 19.43 -5.87 3.23
C LEU A 75 20.17 -4.55 3.45
N ASN A 76 21.41 -4.66 3.91
CA ASN A 76 22.27 -3.51 4.18
C ASN A 76 23.60 -3.68 3.41
N GLY A 77 23.90 -2.73 2.54
CA GLY A 77 25.09 -2.84 1.68
C GLY A 77 25.36 -1.59 0.86
N ILE A 78 26.44 -1.66 0.09
CA ILE A 78 26.86 -0.62 -0.85
C ILE A 78 26.89 -1.25 -2.23
N ILE A 79 26.32 -0.55 -3.20
CA ILE A 79 26.55 -0.84 -4.61
C ILE A 79 27.87 -0.19 -5.00
N LEU A 80 28.86 -1.02 -5.34
CA LEU A 80 30.22 -0.58 -5.66
C LEU A 80 30.39 -0.21 -7.14
N SER A 81 29.64 -0.88 -8.01
CA SER A 81 29.65 -0.65 -9.47
C SER A 81 28.39 -1.23 -10.12
N GLY A 82 28.16 -0.91 -11.41
CA GLY A 82 27.05 -1.47 -12.20
C GLY A 82 25.80 -0.58 -12.32
N LEU A 83 25.79 0.60 -11.67
CA LEU A 83 24.66 1.54 -11.68
C LEU A 83 24.29 2.07 -13.08
N MET A 84 25.18 1.96 -14.07
CA MET A 84 24.85 2.26 -15.48
C MET A 84 23.77 1.34 -16.05
N GLY A 85 23.60 0.13 -15.52
CA GLY A 85 22.60 -0.85 -15.96
C GLY A 85 21.30 -0.84 -15.15
N SER A 86 21.11 0.17 -14.30
CA SER A 86 20.00 0.32 -13.36
C SER A 86 19.84 -0.81 -12.33
N VAL A 87 19.43 -0.43 -11.13
CA VAL A 87 19.14 -1.36 -10.03
C VAL A 87 17.76 -1.06 -9.48
N ALA A 88 16.91 -2.07 -9.38
CA ALA A 88 15.60 -1.95 -8.73
C ALA A 88 15.69 -2.46 -7.30
N ILE A 89 15.02 -1.77 -6.38
CA ILE A 89 14.98 -2.13 -4.96
C ILE A 89 13.52 -2.06 -4.51
N ASP A 90 13.07 -3.07 -3.78
CA ASP A 90 11.71 -3.19 -3.27
C ASP A 90 11.72 -3.58 -1.80
N VAL A 91 10.88 -2.93 -1.01
CA VAL A 91 10.53 -3.34 0.34
C VAL A 91 9.02 -3.45 0.40
N SER A 92 8.55 -4.69 0.47
CA SER A 92 7.14 -5.00 0.52
C SER A 92 6.83 -5.79 1.78
N LYS A 93 5.63 -5.60 2.32
CA LYS A 93 5.09 -6.55 3.29
C LYS A 93 4.46 -7.69 2.49
N SER A 94 4.77 -8.93 2.88
CA SER A 94 4.28 -10.14 2.24
C SER A 94 3.26 -10.82 3.14
N PRO A 95 2.00 -10.36 3.15
CA PRO A 95 0.94 -11.15 3.75
C PRO A 95 0.80 -12.48 3.01
N PRO A 96 0.55 -13.61 3.71
CA PRO A 96 0.14 -14.85 3.05
C PRO A 96 -1.21 -14.70 2.32
N ASP A 97 -2.10 -13.83 2.83
CA ASP A 97 -3.39 -13.53 2.23
C ASP A 97 -3.94 -12.15 2.68
N VAL A 98 -5.04 -11.71 2.08
CA VAL A 98 -5.70 -10.43 2.42
C VAL A 98 -6.14 -10.39 3.89
N LEU A 99 -6.46 -11.53 4.50
CA LEU A 99 -6.91 -11.59 5.88
C LEU A 99 -5.76 -11.27 6.85
N ALA A 100 -4.60 -11.90 6.65
CA ALA A 100 -3.39 -11.65 7.41
C ALA A 100 -2.95 -10.19 7.31
N ALA A 101 -3.15 -9.57 6.14
CA ALA A 101 -2.88 -8.15 5.95
C ALA A 101 -3.68 -7.23 6.87
N ARG A 102 -4.92 -7.59 7.16
CA ARG A 102 -5.83 -6.78 7.99
C ARG A 102 -5.67 -7.04 9.49
N GLN A 103 -4.90 -8.06 9.85
CA GLN A 103 -4.69 -8.50 11.22
C GLN A 103 -3.31 -8.15 11.77
N THR A 104 -2.58 -7.18 11.19
CA THR A 104 -1.18 -6.86 11.56
C THR A 104 -0.24 -8.08 11.47
N ARG A 105 -0.60 -9.15 10.73
CA ARG A 105 0.19 -10.40 10.63
C ARG A 105 0.91 -10.46 9.29
N GLN A 106 1.97 -9.68 9.14
CA GLN A 106 2.75 -9.66 7.90
C GLN A 106 4.24 -9.67 8.22
N SER A 107 5.01 -10.31 7.33
CA SER A 107 6.46 -10.27 7.34
C SER A 107 6.97 -9.35 6.24
N GLN A 108 8.02 -8.59 6.53
CA GLN A 108 8.68 -7.76 5.54
C GLN A 108 9.58 -8.61 4.63
N ILE A 109 9.59 -8.29 3.34
CA ILE A 109 10.52 -8.82 2.35
C ILE A 109 11.22 -7.64 1.67
N ALA A 110 12.53 -7.74 1.55
CA ALA A 110 13.36 -6.79 0.84
C ALA A 110 14.04 -7.46 -0.36
N ARG A 111 14.09 -6.76 -1.49
CA ARG A 111 14.66 -7.27 -2.74
C ARG A 111 15.53 -6.24 -3.42
N VAL A 112 16.63 -6.70 -4.02
CA VAL A 112 17.50 -5.91 -4.92
C VAL A 112 17.66 -6.69 -6.22
N CYS A 113 17.45 -6.05 -7.36
CA CYS A 113 17.57 -6.67 -8.68
C CYS A 113 18.44 -5.83 -9.61
N ALA A 114 19.48 -6.45 -10.16
CA ALA A 114 20.26 -5.89 -11.26
C ALA A 114 19.47 -6.03 -12.56
N LEU A 115 19.23 -4.93 -13.29
CA LEU A 115 18.32 -4.99 -14.45
C LEU A 115 19.05 -5.38 -15.73
N GLU A 116 20.07 -4.61 -16.12
CA GLU A 116 20.70 -4.74 -17.44
C GLU A 116 22.18 -5.13 -17.35
N LYS A 117 22.91 -4.62 -16.36
CA LYS A 117 24.33 -4.90 -16.13
C LYS A 117 24.54 -5.60 -14.80
N PRO A 118 25.60 -6.42 -14.68
CA PRO A 118 26.00 -6.95 -13.38
C PRO A 118 26.27 -5.83 -12.38
N VAL A 119 25.90 -6.05 -11.12
CA VAL A 119 26.03 -5.09 -10.02
C VAL A 119 26.93 -5.68 -8.96
N GLU A 120 28.00 -4.98 -8.60
CA GLU A 120 28.85 -5.41 -7.49
C GLU A 120 28.26 -4.89 -6.16
N TRP A 121 27.93 -5.83 -5.27
CA TRP A 121 27.34 -5.57 -3.97
C TRP A 121 28.31 -5.93 -2.86
N LYS A 122 28.39 -5.07 -1.83
CA LYS A 122 29.12 -5.33 -0.59
C LYS A 122 28.20 -5.18 0.62
N GLN A 123 28.16 -6.18 1.48
CA GLN A 123 27.41 -6.13 2.74
C GLN A 123 28.01 -5.11 3.72
N THR A 124 27.15 -4.36 4.39
CA THR A 124 27.54 -3.36 5.41
C THR A 124 26.53 -3.33 6.55
N GLN A 125 26.88 -2.66 7.64
CA GLN A 125 25.90 -2.25 8.65
C GLN A 125 25.04 -1.07 8.15
N PRO A 126 23.90 -0.76 8.79
CA PRO A 126 23.08 0.43 8.50
C PRO A 126 23.83 1.78 8.52
N GLY A 127 25.03 1.84 9.11
CA GLY A 127 25.92 3.01 9.11
C GLY A 127 27.01 3.02 8.03
N GLY A 128 27.06 2.03 7.14
CA GLY A 128 28.06 1.91 6.07
C GLY A 128 29.36 1.22 6.50
N LEU A 129 29.50 0.92 7.79
CA LEU A 129 30.63 0.21 8.36
C LEU A 129 30.65 -1.28 7.96
N PRO A 130 31.82 -1.95 8.05
CA PRO A 130 31.92 -3.39 7.81
C PRO A 130 30.93 -4.19 8.67
N VAL A 131 30.32 -5.20 8.05
CA VAL A 131 29.35 -6.05 8.72
C VAL A 131 30.04 -6.92 9.78
N ALA A 132 29.51 -6.93 11.00
CA ALA A 132 30.06 -7.77 12.08
C ALA A 132 29.58 -9.23 11.98
N ARG A 133 28.39 -9.43 11.41
CA ARG A 133 27.77 -10.73 11.15
C ARG A 133 27.08 -10.67 9.77
N PRO A 134 27.74 -11.11 8.69
CA PRO A 134 27.14 -11.09 7.36
C PRO A 134 25.91 -12.01 7.30
N LEU A 135 25.00 -11.71 6.38
CA LEU A 135 23.88 -12.59 6.04
C LEU A 135 24.43 -13.89 5.45
N ARG A 136 23.88 -15.03 5.87
CA ARG A 136 24.22 -16.34 5.28
C ARG A 136 23.58 -16.48 3.90
N GLY A 137 24.15 -17.34 3.07
CA GLY A 137 23.66 -17.62 1.71
C GLY A 137 24.26 -16.74 0.62
N ILE A 138 24.99 -15.68 0.99
CA ILE A 138 25.69 -14.77 0.09
C ILE A 138 27.09 -14.45 0.64
N SER A 139 28.01 -14.06 -0.24
CA SER A 139 29.36 -13.60 0.16
C SER A 139 29.34 -12.16 0.68
N ASP A 140 30.38 -11.75 1.41
CA ASP A 140 30.56 -10.36 1.88
C ASP A 140 30.58 -9.36 0.71
N VAL A 141 31.24 -9.74 -0.38
CA VAL A 141 31.25 -9.04 -1.66
C VAL A 141 30.90 -10.05 -2.75
N PHE A 142 29.96 -9.71 -3.62
CA PHE A 142 29.60 -10.55 -4.76
C PHE A 142 29.04 -9.72 -5.91
N GLN A 143 28.90 -10.36 -7.07
CA GLN A 143 28.34 -9.76 -8.26
C GLN A 143 26.93 -10.31 -8.49
N LEU A 144 25.93 -9.44 -8.48
CA LEU A 144 24.56 -9.75 -8.84
C LEU A 144 24.41 -9.68 -10.37
N SER A 145 24.08 -10.80 -11.00
CA SER A 145 23.92 -10.89 -12.45
C SER A 145 22.65 -10.18 -12.93
N PRO A 146 22.57 -9.75 -14.19
CA PRO A 146 21.32 -9.20 -14.75
C PRO A 146 20.15 -10.18 -14.56
N ARG A 147 19.01 -9.68 -14.08
CA ARG A 147 17.80 -10.43 -13.72
C ARG A 147 17.96 -11.40 -12.55
N GLU A 148 19.05 -11.29 -11.80
CA GLU A 148 19.19 -11.94 -10.50
C GLU A 148 18.59 -11.04 -9.42
N ILE A 149 17.91 -11.66 -8.46
CA ILE A 149 17.31 -11.00 -7.30
C ILE A 149 18.02 -11.48 -6.05
N LEU A 150 18.55 -10.53 -5.28
CA LEU A 150 18.91 -10.70 -3.88
C LEU A 150 17.65 -10.47 -3.05
N GLU A 151 17.23 -11.48 -2.28
CA GLU A 151 16.06 -11.39 -1.40
C GLU A 151 16.42 -11.66 0.06
N TRP A 152 15.80 -10.88 0.95
CA TRP A 152 15.80 -11.10 2.39
C TRP A 152 14.36 -11.09 2.90
N SER A 153 14.07 -11.92 3.90
CA SER A 153 12.76 -12.00 4.53
C SER A 153 12.90 -11.92 6.04
N GLU A 154 12.00 -11.19 6.68
CA GLU A 154 11.89 -11.10 8.14
C GLU A 154 11.67 -12.47 8.80
N VAL A 155 11.10 -13.44 8.08
CA VAL A 155 10.92 -14.83 8.56
C VAL A 155 12.27 -15.52 8.78
N ASN A 156 13.27 -15.21 7.97
CA ASN A 156 14.64 -15.75 8.05
C ASN A 156 15.65 -14.61 8.11
N PRO A 157 15.70 -13.85 9.22
CA PRO A 157 16.34 -12.53 9.24
C PRO A 157 17.88 -12.57 9.12
N LEU A 158 18.49 -13.74 9.27
CA LEU A 158 19.94 -13.94 9.23
C LEU A 158 20.46 -14.48 7.88
N GLU A 159 19.57 -14.63 6.89
CA GLU A 159 19.89 -15.25 5.60
C GLU A 159 19.39 -14.37 4.45
N ALA A 160 20.07 -14.45 3.33
CA ALA A 160 19.61 -13.92 2.06
C ALA A 160 19.77 -14.98 0.96
N SER A 161 18.90 -14.92 -0.03
CA SER A 161 18.91 -15.82 -1.18
C SER A 161 19.17 -15.06 -2.47
N LEU A 162 19.76 -15.77 -3.44
CA LEU A 162 19.94 -15.32 -4.80
C LEU A 162 19.15 -16.24 -5.73
N TYR A 163 18.38 -15.66 -6.64
CA TYR A 163 17.67 -16.42 -7.66
C TYR A 163 17.47 -15.59 -8.92
N THR A 164 17.46 -16.25 -10.07
CA THR A 164 17.21 -15.63 -11.37
C THR A 164 15.73 -15.63 -11.71
N VAL A 165 15.26 -14.57 -12.37
CA VAL A 165 13.89 -14.50 -12.88
C VAL A 165 13.85 -14.49 -14.41
N ASP A 166 12.88 -15.21 -14.98
CA ASP A 166 12.66 -15.24 -16.43
C ASP A 166 12.17 -13.89 -16.97
N SER A 167 11.40 -13.17 -16.16
CA SER A 167 10.87 -11.84 -16.48
C SER A 167 11.01 -10.90 -15.30
N LEU A 168 11.27 -9.62 -15.59
CA LEU A 168 11.43 -8.61 -14.54
C LEU A 168 10.12 -8.42 -13.78
N PRO A 169 10.16 -8.40 -12.44
CA PRO A 169 8.97 -8.21 -11.63
C PRO A 169 8.39 -6.81 -11.84
N THR A 170 7.10 -6.65 -11.56
CA THR A 170 6.38 -5.38 -11.76
C THR A 170 6.96 -4.21 -10.98
N TRP A 171 7.56 -4.49 -9.80
CA TRP A 171 8.28 -3.51 -8.98
C TRP A 171 9.64 -3.11 -9.57
N ALA A 172 10.22 -3.87 -10.50
CA ALA A 172 11.46 -3.54 -11.20
C ALA A 172 11.25 -2.76 -12.51
N VAL A 173 10.09 -2.87 -13.14
CA VAL A 173 9.82 -2.20 -14.44
C VAL A 173 9.55 -0.70 -14.25
N SER A 174 10.17 0.15 -15.07
CA SER A 174 9.96 1.60 -15.06
C SER A 174 8.60 2.00 -15.62
N SER A 175 7.66 2.34 -14.73
CA SER A 175 6.34 2.96 -14.96
C SER A 175 5.33 2.21 -15.84
N ARG A 176 4.07 2.19 -15.40
CA ARG A 176 2.92 1.84 -16.25
C ARG A 176 2.19 3.11 -16.64
N PRO A 177 1.65 3.21 -17.86
CA PRO A 177 0.87 4.37 -18.26
C PRO A 177 -0.37 4.49 -17.36
N LEU A 178 -0.58 5.69 -16.81
CA LEU A 178 -1.79 6.03 -16.08
C LEU A 178 -2.94 6.25 -17.06
N SER A 179 -4.17 5.94 -16.63
CA SER A 179 -5.37 6.37 -17.36
C SER A 179 -5.46 7.90 -17.36
N ARG A 180 -6.20 8.48 -18.31
CA ARG A 180 -6.38 9.94 -18.41
C ARG A 180 -6.89 10.55 -17.10
N LEU A 181 -7.86 9.91 -16.46
CA LEU A 181 -8.43 10.37 -15.19
C LEU A 181 -7.40 10.34 -14.05
N LYS A 182 -6.64 9.24 -13.91
CA LYS A 182 -5.58 9.14 -12.89
C LYS A 182 -4.47 10.16 -13.12
N LYS A 183 -4.12 10.42 -14.39
CA LYS A 183 -3.14 11.45 -14.75
C LYS A 183 -3.62 12.84 -14.34
N SER A 184 -4.86 13.21 -14.66
CA SER A 184 -5.44 14.51 -14.27
C SER A 184 -5.53 14.69 -12.75
N ALA A 185 -5.89 13.64 -12.01
CA ALA A 185 -5.89 13.68 -10.55
C ALA A 185 -4.47 13.82 -9.97
N SER A 186 -3.48 13.15 -10.57
CA SER A 186 -2.07 13.28 -10.19
C SER A 186 -1.53 14.69 -10.44
N GLU A 187 -1.93 15.32 -11.55
CA GLU A 187 -1.59 16.72 -11.86
C GLU A 187 -2.21 17.68 -10.83
N SER A 188 -3.47 17.47 -10.47
CA SER A 188 -4.17 18.28 -9.44
C SER A 188 -3.50 18.13 -8.06
N LEU A 189 -3.12 16.90 -7.70
CA LEU A 189 -2.37 16.64 -6.48
C LEU A 189 -0.99 17.30 -6.49
N ALA A 190 -0.26 17.20 -7.60
CA ALA A 190 1.05 17.85 -7.74
C ALA A 190 0.93 19.38 -7.56
N GLU A 191 -0.11 20.00 -8.12
CA GLU A 191 -0.40 21.42 -7.89
C GLU A 191 -0.72 21.72 -6.42
N ALA A 192 -1.52 20.87 -5.75
CA ALA A 192 -1.85 21.05 -4.34
C ALA A 192 -0.62 20.93 -3.41
N ILE A 193 0.36 20.09 -3.75
CA ILE A 193 1.59 19.90 -2.97
C ILE A 193 2.56 21.08 -3.10
N THR A 194 2.60 21.75 -4.26
CA THR A 194 3.54 22.86 -4.52
C THR A 194 3.01 24.22 -4.10
N ARG A 195 1.77 24.28 -3.60
CA ARG A 195 1.15 25.47 -3.05
C ARG A 195 1.89 25.98 -1.81
N PRO A 196 1.91 27.30 -1.57
CA PRO A 196 2.53 27.89 -0.39
C PRO A 196 1.76 27.61 0.91
N GLU A 197 0.49 27.21 0.83
CA GLU A 197 -0.31 26.79 1.98
C GLU A 197 0.25 25.52 2.67
N PRO A 198 -0.02 25.31 3.97
CA PRO A 198 0.35 24.08 4.65
C PRO A 198 -0.20 22.84 3.93
N LEU A 199 0.65 21.84 3.68
CA LEU A 199 0.31 20.63 2.92
C LEU A 199 -0.99 19.96 3.38
N LEU A 200 -1.17 19.81 4.71
CA LEU A 200 -2.37 19.20 5.28
C LEU A 200 -3.64 19.95 4.85
N LYS A 201 -3.60 21.29 4.85
CA LYS A 201 -4.72 22.13 4.42
C LYS A 201 -5.03 21.91 2.93
N SER A 202 -4.00 21.96 2.07
CA SER A 202 -4.16 21.75 0.63
C SER A 202 -4.74 20.37 0.28
N LEU A 203 -4.34 19.33 1.02
CA LEU A 203 -4.86 17.98 0.84
C LEU A 203 -6.31 17.83 1.33
N ILE A 204 -6.68 18.47 2.45
CA ILE A 204 -8.07 18.49 2.94
C ILE A 204 -8.96 19.21 1.91
N GLU A 205 -8.56 20.37 1.39
CA GLU A 205 -9.32 21.07 0.36
C GLU A 205 -9.49 20.23 -0.92
N LEU A 206 -8.45 19.51 -1.35
CA LEU A 206 -8.53 18.61 -2.51
C LEU A 206 -9.43 17.39 -2.23
N SER A 207 -9.56 16.95 -0.97
CA SER A 207 -10.44 15.85 -0.57
C SER A 207 -11.95 16.17 -0.67
N ASP A 208 -12.27 17.47 -0.82
CA ASP A 208 -13.62 18.00 -1.03
C ASP A 208 -13.90 18.42 -2.48
N ASP A 209 -12.99 18.12 -3.42
CA ASP A 209 -13.14 18.48 -4.84
C ASP A 209 -14.39 17.85 -5.49
N SER A 210 -15.06 18.58 -6.38
CA SER A 210 -16.17 18.07 -7.19
C SER A 210 -15.89 16.73 -7.91
N ARG A 211 -14.61 16.44 -8.26
CA ARG A 211 -14.17 15.24 -8.96
C ARG A 211 -13.74 14.15 -7.99
N ILE A 212 -14.39 12.99 -8.09
CA ILE A 212 -14.12 11.86 -7.20
C ILE A 212 -12.67 11.37 -7.27
N GLU A 213 -12.01 11.46 -8.43
CA GLU A 213 -10.61 11.04 -8.57
C GLU A 213 -9.64 11.96 -7.81
N ASN A 214 -9.93 13.26 -7.75
CA ASN A 214 -9.17 14.23 -6.95
C ASN A 214 -9.35 13.93 -5.46
N ARG A 215 -10.59 13.64 -5.04
CA ARG A 215 -10.87 13.27 -3.66
C ARG A 215 -10.17 11.99 -3.24
N MET A 216 -10.24 10.95 -4.08
CA MET A 216 -9.59 9.66 -3.83
C MET A 216 -8.07 9.82 -3.72
N ILE A 217 -7.43 10.52 -4.65
CA ILE A 217 -5.97 10.66 -4.62
C ILE A 217 -5.51 11.49 -3.41
N ALA A 218 -6.28 12.51 -3.01
CA ALA A 218 -6.01 13.30 -1.81
C ALA A 218 -6.16 12.49 -0.52
N VAL A 219 -7.29 11.77 -0.37
CA VAL A 219 -7.55 10.89 0.77
C VAL A 219 -6.52 9.77 0.89
N GLU A 220 -6.15 9.13 -0.22
CA GLU A 220 -5.11 8.11 -0.22
C GLU A 220 -3.75 8.70 0.20
N THR A 221 -3.47 9.96 -0.15
CA THR A 221 -2.26 10.68 0.29
C THR A 221 -2.31 11.00 1.78
N LEU A 222 -3.44 11.51 2.29
CA LEU A 222 -3.66 11.76 3.71
C LEU A 222 -3.49 10.47 4.54
N ALA A 223 -4.04 9.36 4.06
CA ALA A 223 -3.90 8.05 4.70
C ALA A 223 -2.44 7.60 4.79
N LEU A 224 -1.62 7.81 3.76
CA LEU A 224 -0.18 7.52 3.81
C LEU A 224 0.54 8.36 4.88
N LEU A 225 0.06 9.57 5.13
CA LEU A 225 0.58 10.48 6.14
C LEU A 225 -0.01 10.22 7.54
N GLY A 226 -0.87 9.21 7.70
CA GLY A 226 -1.51 8.83 8.97
C GLY A 226 -2.78 9.61 9.32
N TRP A 227 -3.33 10.39 8.39
CA TRP A 227 -4.58 11.14 8.56
C TRP A 227 -5.73 10.38 7.90
N TYR A 228 -6.61 9.78 8.70
CA TYR A 228 -7.63 8.84 8.24
C TYR A 228 -9.05 9.41 8.20
N ASP A 229 -9.31 10.60 8.73
CA ASP A 229 -10.66 11.13 8.87
C ASP A 229 -11.36 11.27 7.52
N GLN A 230 -10.70 11.93 6.57
CA GLN A 230 -11.23 12.09 5.20
C GLN A 230 -11.36 10.73 4.48
N LEU A 231 -10.57 9.72 4.84
CA LEU A 231 -10.75 8.36 4.32
C LEU A 231 -12.06 7.75 4.81
N VAL A 232 -12.32 7.81 6.11
CA VAL A 232 -13.53 7.22 6.69
C VAL A 232 -14.78 7.93 6.17
N GLU A 233 -14.76 9.27 6.08
CA GLU A 233 -15.82 10.06 5.46
C GLU A 233 -16.10 9.66 4.01
N LEU A 234 -15.05 9.51 3.19
CA LEU A 234 -15.20 9.13 1.79
C LEU A 234 -15.70 7.68 1.64
N LEU A 235 -15.24 6.76 2.50
CA LEU A 235 -15.73 5.37 2.54
C LEU A 235 -17.20 5.28 2.97
N ALA A 236 -17.67 6.20 3.81
CA ALA A 236 -19.06 6.32 4.26
C ALA A 236 -19.95 7.16 3.33
N SER A 237 -19.40 7.72 2.25
CA SER A 237 -20.16 8.54 1.30
C SER A 237 -20.97 7.68 0.31
N ALA A 238 -22.25 8.00 0.15
CA ALA A 238 -23.16 7.34 -0.80
C ALA A 238 -22.93 7.82 -2.26
N PRO A 239 -23.02 6.92 -3.26
CA PRO A 239 -22.92 7.32 -4.66
C PRO A 239 -24.31 7.56 -5.26
N ARG A 240 -24.81 8.81 -5.25
CA ARG A 240 -25.57 9.49 -6.33
C ARG A 240 -26.55 10.58 -5.85
N PRO A 241 -26.78 11.63 -6.68
CA PRO A 241 -26.11 11.89 -7.96
C PRO A 241 -24.75 12.59 -7.75
N GLY A 242 -24.06 12.24 -6.65
CA GLY A 242 -22.76 12.64 -6.08
C GLY A 242 -22.87 12.37 -4.55
N PRO A 243 -21.87 12.48 -3.66
CA PRO A 243 -20.43 12.67 -3.78
C PRO A 243 -19.73 11.46 -3.11
N GLY A 244 -19.87 10.26 -3.67
CA GLY A 244 -19.28 9.06 -3.10
C GLY A 244 -18.71 8.15 -4.17
N PRO A 245 -17.73 7.30 -3.83
CA PRO A 245 -17.14 6.39 -4.80
C PRO A 245 -18.19 5.38 -5.29
N SER A 246 -18.15 5.06 -6.59
CA SER A 246 -18.85 3.89 -7.12
C SER A 246 -18.42 2.62 -6.37
N ALA A 247 -19.17 1.51 -6.49
CA ALA A 247 -18.78 0.26 -5.83
C ALA A 247 -17.34 -0.17 -6.16
N GLU A 248 -16.89 0.02 -7.40
CA GLU A 248 -15.53 -0.32 -7.82
C GLU A 248 -14.49 0.65 -7.28
N MET A 249 -14.76 1.96 -7.34
CA MET A 249 -13.91 2.98 -6.74
C MET A 249 -13.78 2.81 -5.23
N TRP A 250 -14.85 2.39 -4.55
CA TRP A 250 -14.85 2.15 -3.11
C TRP A 250 -13.95 0.96 -2.78
N LYS A 251 -14.09 -0.16 -3.52
CA LYS A 251 -13.18 -1.31 -3.38
C LYS A 251 -11.73 -0.93 -3.63
N GLN A 252 -11.48 -0.07 -4.63
CA GLN A 252 -10.14 0.43 -4.89
C GLN A 252 -9.62 1.25 -3.70
N LEU A 253 -10.37 2.26 -3.25
CA LEU A 253 -10.01 3.14 -2.15
C LEU A 253 -9.74 2.35 -0.85
N GLU A 254 -10.67 1.46 -0.51
CA GLU A 254 -10.59 0.60 0.66
C GLU A 254 -9.38 -0.33 0.58
N GLY A 255 -9.22 -1.06 -0.53
CA GLY A 255 -8.12 -2.01 -0.71
C GLY A 255 -6.74 -1.36 -0.76
N GLN A 256 -6.66 -0.09 -1.17
CA GLN A 256 -5.40 0.66 -1.26
C GLN A 256 -5.03 1.43 0.01
N SER A 257 -5.95 1.58 0.97
CA SER A 257 -5.73 2.42 2.15
C SER A 257 -5.89 1.65 3.46
N VAL A 258 -6.91 0.79 3.56
CA VAL A 258 -7.29 0.13 4.82
C VAL A 258 -6.36 -1.06 5.17
N PRO A 259 -6.16 -2.07 4.30
CA PRO A 259 -5.21 -3.15 4.61
C PRO A 259 -3.78 -2.66 4.86
N PRO A 260 -3.21 -1.73 4.05
CA PRO A 260 -1.87 -1.19 4.33
C PRO A 260 -1.77 -0.47 5.68
N ALA A 261 -2.80 0.28 6.09
CA ALA A 261 -2.83 0.91 7.42
C ALA A 261 -2.83 -0.14 8.54
N PHE A 262 -3.62 -1.21 8.40
CA PHE A 262 -3.62 -2.32 9.35
C PHE A 262 -2.34 -3.16 9.33
N ALA A 263 -1.47 -3.01 8.34
CA ALA A 263 -0.20 -3.70 8.32
C ALA A 263 0.85 -3.07 9.24
N ASP A 264 0.64 -1.83 9.69
CA ASP A 264 1.54 -1.10 10.59
C ASP A 264 0.84 -0.76 11.91
N VAL A 265 1.51 -0.96 13.05
CA VAL A 265 0.87 -0.82 14.36
C VAL A 265 0.42 0.62 14.64
N SER A 266 1.25 1.60 14.29
CA SER A 266 0.98 3.02 14.51
C SER A 266 -0.16 3.50 13.61
N GLN A 267 -0.10 3.12 12.33
CA GLN A 267 -1.14 3.43 11.34
C GLN A 267 -2.47 2.73 11.69
N ALA A 268 -2.43 1.47 12.13
CA ALA A 268 -3.61 0.73 12.58
C ALA A 268 -4.28 1.41 13.78
N PHE A 269 -3.50 1.95 14.72
CA PHE A 269 -4.06 2.71 15.85
C PHE A 269 -4.79 3.97 15.36
N ALA A 270 -4.16 4.76 14.48
CA ALA A 270 -4.75 5.98 13.94
C ALA A 270 -6.03 5.69 13.13
N LEU A 271 -6.03 4.68 12.26
CA LEU A 271 -7.21 4.26 11.52
C LEU A 271 -8.34 3.77 12.43
N LYS A 272 -8.04 2.93 13.43
CA LYS A 272 -9.05 2.44 14.38
C LYS A 272 -9.69 3.57 15.17
N LYS A 273 -8.90 4.57 15.56
CA LYS A 273 -9.42 5.78 16.21
C LYS A 273 -10.39 6.51 15.28
N SER A 274 -9.95 6.81 14.05
CA SER A 274 -10.79 7.51 13.07
C SER A 274 -12.09 6.76 12.78
N LEU A 275 -12.05 5.43 12.60
CA LEU A 275 -13.27 4.61 12.39
C LEU A 275 -14.28 4.75 13.55
N ARG A 276 -13.81 4.85 14.80
CA ARG A 276 -14.69 5.02 15.98
C ARG A 276 -15.28 6.42 16.04
N ASP A 277 -14.46 7.43 15.75
CA ASP A 277 -14.86 8.84 15.87
C ASP A 277 -15.92 9.24 14.83
N HIS A 278 -16.07 8.49 13.73
CA HIS A 278 -17.04 8.76 12.65
C HIS A 278 -18.37 8.02 12.77
N VAL A 279 -18.57 7.23 13.83
CA VAL A 279 -19.82 6.48 14.05
C VAL A 279 -20.29 6.66 15.49
N ARG A 280 -21.50 6.17 15.81
CA ARG A 280 -21.99 6.19 17.18
C ARG A 280 -21.11 5.29 18.07
N PRO A 281 -20.91 5.61 19.36
CA PRO A 281 -20.02 4.84 20.25
C PRO A 281 -20.27 3.33 20.24
N GLU A 282 -21.52 2.91 20.20
CA GLU A 282 -21.94 1.50 20.15
C GLU A 282 -21.59 0.77 18.84
N GLN A 283 -21.33 1.51 17.77
CA GLN A 283 -21.01 0.97 16.44
C GLN A 283 -19.51 0.94 16.15
N GLY A 284 -18.68 1.65 16.93
CA GLY A 284 -17.24 1.82 16.68
C GLY A 284 -16.48 0.50 16.59
N GLU A 285 -16.65 -0.39 17.56
CA GLU A 285 -15.99 -1.70 17.55
C GLU A 285 -16.52 -2.63 16.45
N ILE A 286 -17.80 -2.49 16.07
CA ILE A 286 -18.38 -3.24 14.95
C ILE A 286 -17.69 -2.83 13.65
N LEU A 287 -17.53 -1.53 13.41
CA LEU A 287 -16.88 -1.02 12.20
C LEU A 287 -15.39 -1.38 12.16
N VAL A 288 -14.68 -1.25 13.28
CA VAL A 288 -13.28 -1.70 13.40
C VAL A 288 -13.17 -3.20 13.11
N GLY A 289 -14.05 -4.01 13.71
CA GLY A 289 -14.10 -5.46 13.48
C GLY A 289 -14.39 -5.82 12.01
N LEU A 290 -15.23 -5.04 11.34
CA LEU A 290 -15.54 -5.22 9.92
C LEU A 290 -14.32 -4.91 9.05
N ALA A 291 -13.68 -3.75 9.26
CA ALA A 291 -12.54 -3.28 8.48
C ALA A 291 -11.28 -4.15 8.67
N ALA A 292 -10.98 -4.52 9.92
CA ALA A 292 -9.83 -5.38 10.26
C ALA A 292 -10.06 -6.86 9.96
N ARG A 293 -11.25 -7.22 9.48
CA ARG A 293 -11.72 -8.61 9.37
C ARG A 293 -11.60 -9.38 10.69
N SER A 294 -11.71 -8.71 11.83
CA SER A 294 -11.48 -9.29 13.16
C SER A 294 -12.76 -9.57 13.95
N LEU A 295 -13.94 -9.39 13.35
CA LEU A 295 -15.22 -9.96 13.78
C LEU A 295 -15.21 -11.51 13.86
N LEU A 296 -14.01 -12.12 13.82
CA LEU A 296 -13.65 -13.52 13.74
C LEU A 296 -13.67 -14.28 15.06
N SER A 297 -13.82 -13.63 16.22
CA SER A 297 -13.90 -14.35 17.50
C SER A 297 -15.18 -15.16 17.67
N ASP A 298 -16.21 -14.86 16.88
CA ASP A 298 -17.47 -15.61 16.86
C ASP A 298 -17.41 -16.72 15.78
N ALA A 299 -17.91 -17.91 16.11
CA ALA A 299 -18.10 -19.02 15.17
C ALA A 299 -18.82 -18.54 13.90
N GLN A 300 -18.51 -19.13 12.74
CA GLN A 300 -19.05 -18.70 11.44
C GLN A 300 -20.60 -18.61 11.44
N GLU A 301 -21.27 -19.53 12.11
CA GLU A 301 -22.73 -19.58 12.27
C GLU A 301 -23.29 -18.36 13.04
N ALA A 302 -22.55 -17.81 14.01
CA ALA A 302 -22.97 -16.64 14.76
C ALA A 302 -22.69 -15.32 14.02
N ARG A 303 -21.78 -15.33 13.03
CA ARG A 303 -21.38 -14.13 12.28
C ARG A 303 -22.33 -13.80 11.12
N THR A 304 -22.75 -14.80 10.36
CA THR A 304 -23.52 -14.58 9.13
C THR A 304 -24.83 -13.83 9.37
N PRO A 305 -25.64 -14.14 10.40
CA PRO A 305 -26.84 -13.34 10.72
C PRO A 305 -26.53 -11.86 11.00
N LYS A 306 -25.42 -11.57 11.70
CA LYS A 306 -24.98 -10.20 11.99
C LYS A 306 -24.63 -9.45 10.70
N LEU A 307 -23.85 -10.07 9.81
CA LEU A 307 -23.51 -9.48 8.51
C LEU A 307 -24.75 -9.20 7.66
N ILE A 308 -25.70 -10.15 7.60
CA ILE A 308 -26.96 -9.97 6.86
C ILE A 308 -27.78 -8.81 7.45
N SER A 309 -27.79 -8.63 8.77
CA SER A 309 -28.49 -7.50 9.40
C SER A 309 -27.92 -6.13 8.99
N LEU A 310 -26.59 -6.05 8.85
CA LEU A 310 -25.89 -4.83 8.44
C LEU A 310 -26.10 -4.45 6.96
N LEU A 311 -26.64 -5.35 6.14
CA LEU A 311 -26.99 -5.03 4.74
C LEU A 311 -28.10 -3.97 4.62
N LYS A 312 -28.81 -3.68 5.71
CA LYS A 312 -29.84 -2.63 5.77
C LYS A 312 -29.45 -1.44 6.63
N ASP A 313 -28.19 -1.36 7.07
CA ASP A 313 -27.73 -0.28 7.93
C ASP A 313 -27.83 1.08 7.22
N GLU A 314 -28.27 2.11 7.94
CA GLU A 314 -28.40 3.47 7.42
C GLU A 314 -27.05 3.96 6.87
N ASN A 315 -25.95 3.66 7.56
CA ASN A 315 -24.62 4.03 7.15
C ASN A 315 -24.05 3.02 6.14
N ILE A 316 -23.80 3.52 4.93
CA ILE A 316 -23.36 2.71 3.78
C ILE A 316 -22.03 1.99 4.02
N ILE A 317 -21.16 2.48 4.92
CA ILE A 317 -19.89 1.80 5.20
C ILE A 317 -20.10 0.41 5.80
N PHE A 318 -21.11 0.25 6.66
CA PHE A 318 -21.48 -1.06 7.23
C PHE A 318 -22.02 -1.98 6.15
N ARG A 319 -22.91 -1.48 5.30
CA ARG A 319 -23.44 -2.22 4.14
C ARG A 319 -22.33 -2.73 3.23
N ARG A 320 -21.38 -1.85 2.89
CA ARG A 320 -20.25 -2.14 1.99
C ARG A 320 -19.31 -3.18 2.58
N TYR A 321 -18.96 -3.06 3.85
CA TYR A 321 -18.16 -4.10 4.51
C TYR A 321 -18.92 -5.40 4.65
N ALA A 322 -20.18 -5.37 5.07
CA ALA A 322 -20.99 -6.57 5.28
C ALA A 322 -21.13 -7.40 4.00
N ILE A 323 -21.45 -6.77 2.86
CA ILE A 323 -21.53 -7.49 1.59
C ILE A 323 -20.17 -8.01 1.14
N GLN A 324 -19.07 -7.28 1.40
CA GLN A 324 -17.72 -7.74 1.07
C GLN A 324 -17.35 -8.98 1.88
N TRP A 325 -17.65 -9.00 3.18
CA TRP A 325 -17.50 -10.18 4.03
C TRP A 325 -18.30 -11.37 3.55
N LEU A 326 -19.59 -11.19 3.23
CA LEU A 326 -20.44 -12.28 2.75
C LEU A 326 -19.89 -12.88 1.44
N ARG A 327 -19.36 -12.03 0.55
CA ARG A 327 -18.71 -12.42 -0.71
C ARG A 327 -17.37 -13.13 -0.54
N GLU A 328 -16.65 -12.81 0.53
CA GLU A 328 -15.41 -13.50 0.90
C GLU A 328 -15.72 -14.87 1.52
N LEU A 329 -16.82 -14.99 2.27
CA LEU A 329 -17.21 -16.23 2.97
C LEU A 329 -17.96 -17.23 2.09
N TYR A 330 -18.72 -16.78 1.09
CA TYR A 330 -19.66 -17.62 0.36
C TYR A 330 -19.51 -17.51 -1.17
N GLU A 331 -19.80 -18.61 -1.87
CA GLU A 331 -19.86 -18.63 -3.32
C GLU A 331 -21.12 -17.90 -3.81
N GLU A 332 -20.94 -17.02 -4.80
CA GLU A 332 -22.04 -16.32 -5.48
C GLU A 332 -21.93 -16.52 -6.99
N SER A 333 -23.05 -16.81 -7.63
CA SER A 333 -23.15 -16.73 -9.08
C SER A 333 -23.22 -15.25 -9.54
N PRO A 334 -22.94 -14.95 -10.82
CA PRO A 334 -23.14 -13.59 -11.36
C PRO A 334 -24.57 -13.05 -11.15
N SER A 335 -25.57 -13.92 -11.21
CA SER A 335 -26.97 -13.56 -10.91
C SER A 335 -27.18 -13.21 -9.44
N ASP A 336 -26.49 -13.87 -8.51
CA ASP A 336 -26.58 -13.57 -7.08
C ASP A 336 -25.93 -12.22 -6.77
N MET A 337 -24.78 -11.93 -7.37
CA MET A 337 -24.10 -10.64 -7.18
C MET A 337 -24.97 -9.45 -7.60
N ALA A 338 -25.87 -9.65 -8.58
CA ALA A 338 -26.82 -8.65 -9.04
C ALA A 338 -28.01 -8.42 -8.09
N LYS A 339 -28.19 -9.27 -7.05
CA LYS A 339 -29.29 -9.18 -6.07
C LYS A 339 -29.02 -8.23 -4.91
N TYR A 340 -27.82 -7.66 -4.82
CA TYR A 340 -27.53 -6.67 -3.80
C TYR A 340 -26.46 -5.67 -4.22
N ARG A 341 -26.75 -4.38 -4.01
CA ARG A 341 -25.75 -3.32 -3.97
C ARG A 341 -25.96 -2.42 -2.76
N ALA A 342 -24.86 -2.02 -2.15
CA ALA A 342 -24.88 -1.20 -0.95
C ALA A 342 -25.44 0.21 -1.18
N ASP A 343 -25.47 0.70 -2.42
CA ASP A 343 -25.94 2.04 -2.80
C ASP A 343 -27.38 2.09 -3.31
N TRP A 344 -28.14 1.02 -3.11
CA TRP A 344 -29.55 0.94 -3.51
C TRP A 344 -30.49 1.73 -2.59
N SER A 345 -31.73 1.91 -3.08
CA SER A 345 -32.81 2.49 -2.27
C SER A 345 -33.18 1.58 -1.10
N GLU A 346 -33.83 2.13 -0.08
CA GLU A 346 -34.21 1.38 1.12
C GLU A 346 -35.02 0.11 0.80
N GLU A 347 -36.04 0.21 -0.05
CA GLU A 347 -36.85 -0.93 -0.50
C GLU A 347 -35.98 -2.04 -1.13
N GLN A 348 -35.07 -1.65 -2.02
CA GLN A 348 -34.16 -2.58 -2.69
C GLN A 348 -33.14 -3.20 -1.72
N LEU A 349 -32.70 -2.46 -0.69
CA LEU A 349 -31.83 -2.99 0.36
C LEU A 349 -32.56 -4.03 1.21
N VAL A 350 -33.84 -3.81 1.51
CA VAL A 350 -34.69 -4.77 2.22
C VAL A 350 -34.80 -6.06 1.41
N GLU A 351 -35.19 -5.96 0.14
CA GLU A 351 -35.29 -7.12 -0.75
C GLU A 351 -33.97 -7.89 -0.88
N GLY A 352 -32.86 -7.17 -1.07
CA GLY A 352 -31.54 -7.78 -1.19
C GLY A 352 -31.06 -8.43 0.11
N ALA A 353 -31.33 -7.84 1.27
CA ALA A 353 -31.02 -8.45 2.56
C ALA A 353 -31.89 -9.68 2.85
N ASP A 354 -33.16 -9.65 2.46
CA ASP A 354 -34.08 -10.78 2.61
C ASP A 354 -33.71 -11.95 1.70
N PHE A 355 -33.18 -11.66 0.50
CA PHE A 355 -32.56 -12.67 -0.37
C PHE A 355 -31.42 -13.42 0.35
N TRP A 356 -30.49 -12.69 0.97
CA TRP A 356 -29.39 -13.29 1.75
C TRP A 356 -29.91 -14.07 2.96
N ARG A 357 -30.87 -13.52 3.70
CA ARG A 357 -31.47 -14.18 4.87
C ARG A 357 -32.15 -15.49 4.49
N LYS A 358 -32.96 -15.49 3.44
CA LYS A 358 -33.65 -16.70 2.96
C LYS A 358 -32.66 -17.80 2.59
N ARG A 359 -31.56 -17.46 1.91
CA ARG A 359 -30.51 -18.45 1.58
C ARG A 359 -29.81 -18.99 2.80
N TYR A 360 -29.56 -18.15 3.81
CA TYR A 360 -28.99 -18.59 5.08
C TYR A 360 -29.93 -19.55 5.81
N ASP A 361 -31.20 -19.16 6.00
CA ASP A 361 -32.20 -19.96 6.73
C ASP A 361 -32.48 -21.32 6.05
N GLN A 362 -32.34 -21.37 4.71
CA GLN A 362 -32.51 -22.59 3.92
C GLN A 362 -31.23 -23.43 3.78
N GLY A 363 -30.10 -23.01 4.38
CA GLY A 363 -28.82 -23.72 4.25
C GLY A 363 -28.23 -23.72 2.82
N LEU A 364 -28.60 -22.74 2.00
CA LEU A 364 -28.21 -22.62 0.59
C LEU A 364 -26.93 -21.79 0.36
N LEU A 365 -26.30 -21.32 1.44
CA LEU A 365 -25.02 -20.63 1.39
C LEU A 365 -23.89 -21.66 1.36
N ARG A 366 -23.16 -21.72 0.24
CA ARG A 366 -22.00 -22.59 0.08
C ARG A 366 -20.76 -21.84 0.52
N PRO A 367 -20.05 -22.26 1.59
CA PRO A 367 -18.80 -21.63 1.99
C PRO A 367 -17.80 -21.70 0.85
N ARG A 368 -17.03 -20.63 0.63
CA ARG A 368 -15.85 -20.72 -0.24
C ARG A 368 -14.80 -21.59 0.45
N THR A 369 -14.25 -22.53 -0.30
CA THR A 369 -13.02 -23.22 0.12
C THR A 369 -11.87 -22.19 0.16
N PRO A 370 -11.07 -22.16 1.23
CA PRO A 370 -9.94 -21.25 1.36
C PRO A 370 -8.88 -21.42 0.28
#